data_AF-A0A6J4VQI1-F1
#
_entry.id   AF-A0A6J4VQI1-F1
#
_cell.length_a   1.000
_cell.length_b   1.000
_cell.length_c   1.000
_cell.angle_alpha   90.00
_cell.angle_beta   90.00
_cell.angle_gamma   90.00
#
_symmetry.space_group_name_H-M   'P 1'
#
loop_
_entity.id
_entity.type
_entity.pdbx_description
1 polymer ?
#
loop_
_entity_poly.entity_id
_entity_poly.type
_entity_poly.pdbx_seq_one_letter_code
_entity_poly.pdbx_strand_id
1 'polypeptide(L)' 'MSCLPPTIAAVMMPFAALFSRRVWAHVQVLLAGARLAPAQRTVAAALRATGHDQCPQFHRYHRALSHARWSGL' A
#
# COMPACT_ATOMS: atom_id res chain seq x y z
N MET A 1 -11.69 -8.25 4.81
CA MET A 1 -10.92 -8.25 6.06
C MET A 1 -9.88 -7.15 5.94
N SER A 2 -9.95 -6.12 6.78
CA SER A 2 -9.03 -4.98 6.71
C SER A 2 -7.72 -5.36 7.42
N CYS A 3 -6.64 -5.61 6.67
CA CYS A 3 -5.31 -5.96 7.24
C CYS A 3 -4.59 -4.78 7.92
N LEU A 4 -5.29 -3.69 8.21
CA LEU A 4 -4.73 -2.43 8.68
C LEU A 4 -5.20 -2.15 10.11
N PRO A 5 -4.29 -1.80 11.04
CA PRO A 5 -4.68 -1.29 12.34
C PRO A 5 -5.66 -0.12 12.22
N PRO A 6 -6.71 -0.05 13.06
CA PRO A 6 -7.76 0.96 12.97
C PRO A 6 -7.22 2.38 13.00
N THR A 7 -6.14 2.61 13.75
CA THR A 7 -5.46 3.91 13.86
C THR A 7 -4.88 4.38 12.54
N ILE A 8 -4.22 3.47 11.79
CA ILE A 8 -3.64 3.81 10.49
C ILE A 8 -4.76 3.98 9.45
N ALA A 9 -5.80 3.14 9.52
CA ALA A 9 -6.97 3.27 8.67
C ALA A 9 -7.68 4.62 8.87
N ALA A 10 -7.84 5.08 10.11
CA ALA A 10 -8.45 6.36 10.44
C ALA A 10 -7.64 7.55 9.89
N VAL A 11 -6.31 7.52 10.00
CA VAL A 11 -5.42 8.54 9.42
C VAL A 11 -5.52 8.57 7.90
N MET A 12 -5.72 7.41 7.27
CA MET A 12 -5.79 7.29 5.81
C MET A 12 -7.18 7.57 5.23
N MET A 13 -8.26 7.48 6.02
CA MET A 13 -9.65 7.67 5.56
C MET A 13 -9.90 8.98 4.80
N PRO A 14 -9.39 10.15 5.24
CA PRO A 14 -9.56 11.41 4.50
C PRO A 14 -9.02 11.34 3.06
N PHE A 15 -7.99 10.52 2.84
CA PHE A 15 -7.37 10.34 1.53
C PHE A 15 -8.05 9.26 0.68
N ALA A 16 -8.99 8.50 1.25
CA ALA A 16 -9.64 7.39 0.53
C ALA A 16 -10.34 7.86 -0.76
N ALA A 17 -10.94 9.06 -0.74
CA ALA A 17 -11.60 9.65 -1.90
C ALA A 17 -10.64 10.02 -3.06
N LEU A 18 -9.34 10.13 -2.79
CA LEU A 18 -8.32 10.37 -3.82
C LEU A 18 -7.97 9.11 -4.61
N PHE A 19 -8.42 7.94 -4.14
CA PHE A 19 -8.14 6.66 -4.76
C PHE A 19 -9.43 6.04 -5.31
N SER A 20 -9.32 5.38 -6.47
CA SER A 20 -10.39 4.49 -6.90
C SER A 20 -10.53 3.32 -5.92
N ARG A 21 -11.73 2.74 -5.78
CA ARG A 21 -11.99 1.61 -4.87
C ARG A 21 -10.98 0.46 -5.03
N ARG A 22 -10.54 0.18 -6.27
CA ARG A 22 -9.50 -0.83 -6.55
C ARG A 22 -8.14 -0.40 -5.99
N VAL A 23 -7.69 0.82 -6.28
CA VAL A 23 -6.40 1.33 -5.80
C VAL A 23 -6.37 1.44 -4.28
N TRP A 24 -7.48 1.83 -3.65
CA TRP A 24 -7.60 1.89 -2.19
C TRP A 24 -7.30 0.56 -1.50
N ALA A 25 -7.82 -0.55 -2.03
CA ALA A 25 -7.51 -1.88 -1.49
C ALA A 25 -6.01 -2.22 -1.59
N HIS A 26 -5.32 -1.80 -2.65
CA HIS A 26 -3.88 -2.02 -2.80
C HIS A 26 -3.08 -1.15 -1.83
N VAL A 27 -3.48 0.12 -1.65
CA VAL A 27 -2.87 1.04 -0.67
C VAL A 27 -2.95 0.47 0.74
N GLN A 28 -4.09 -0.14 1.09
CA GLN A 28 -4.28 -0.77 2.38
C GLN A 28 -3.30 -1.94 2.64
N VAL A 29 -3.07 -2.78 1.62
CA VAL A 29 -2.09 -3.87 1.67
C VAL A 29 -0.65 -3.32 1.80
N LEU A 30 -0.31 -2.27 1.04
CA LEU A 30 1.02 -1.66 1.09
C LEU A 30 1.33 -1.05 2.46
N LEU A 31 0.37 -0.37 3.08
CA LEU A 31 0.55 0.19 4.43
C LEU A 31 0.73 -0.89 5.49
N ALA A 32 -0.06 -1.97 5.42
CA ALA A 32 0.09 -3.11 6.31
C ALA A 32 1.48 -3.76 6.14
N GLY A 33 1.90 -3.98 4.89
CA GLY A 33 3.20 -4.55 4.58
C GLY A 33 4.37 -3.66 4.99
N ALA A 34 4.27 -2.36 4.79
CA ALA A 34 5.29 -1.41 5.20
C ALA A 34 5.47 -1.38 6.74
N ARG A 35 4.38 -1.58 7.50
CA ARG A 35 4.45 -1.70 8.96
C ARG A 35 5.14 -3.00 9.40
N LEU A 36 4.91 -4.09 8.68
CA LEU A 36 5.50 -5.41 8.96
C LEU A 36 6.96 -5.52 8.48
N ALA A 37 7.39 -4.68 7.53
CA ALA A 37 8.74 -4.66 6.98
C ALA A 37 9.50 -3.35 7.28
N PRO A 38 9.71 -2.97 8.56
CA PRO A 38 10.27 -1.66 8.92
C PRO A 38 11.70 -1.43 8.40
N ALA A 39 12.47 -2.51 8.19
CA ALA A 39 13.85 -2.44 7.69
C ALA A 39 13.94 -2.32 6.16
N GLN A 40 12.87 -2.61 5.41
CA GLN A 40 12.89 -2.67 3.96
C GLN A 40 11.78 -1.78 3.39
N ARG A 41 12.14 -0.54 3.03
CA ARG A 41 11.23 0.47 2.45
C ARG A 41 10.92 0.21 0.97
N THR A 42 10.70 -1.05 0.59
CA THR A 42 10.40 -1.44 -0.79
C THR A 42 9.01 -2.03 -0.89
N VAL A 43 8.33 -1.75 -2.00
CA VAL A 43 7.03 -2.35 -2.35
C VAL A 43 7.09 -3.87 -2.29
N ALA A 44 8.19 -4.46 -2.78
CA ALA A 44 8.39 -5.90 -2.75
C ALA A 44 8.52 -6.48 -1.35
N ALA A 45 9.16 -5.78 -0.40
CA ALA A 45 9.22 -6.22 0.98
C ALA A 45 7.86 -6.11 1.69
N ALA A 46 7.12 -5.02 1.44
CA ALA A 46 5.76 -4.86 1.96
C ALA A 46 4.83 -5.97 1.45
N LEU A 47 4.87 -6.28 0.15
CA LEU A 47 4.06 -7.36 -0.43
C LEU A 47 4.46 -8.74 0.11
N ARG A 48 5.75 -9.02 0.21
CA ARG A 48 6.26 -10.26 0.86
C ARG A 48 5.75 -10.41 2.28
N ALA A 49 5.81 -9.36 3.09
CA ALA A 49 5.36 -9.39 4.48
C ALA A 49 3.85 -9.64 4.64
N THR A 50 3.05 -9.35 3.61
CA THR A 50 1.60 -9.61 3.58
C THR A 50 1.22 -10.90 2.84
N GLY A 51 2.19 -11.76 2.49
CA GLY A 51 1.94 -13.01 1.78
C GLY A 51 1.56 -12.84 0.30
N HIS A 52 1.77 -11.65 -0.27
CA HIS A 52 1.46 -11.33 -1.67
C HIS A 52 2.69 -11.46 -2.60
N ASP A 53 3.71 -12.23 -2.22
CA ASP A 53 4.97 -12.30 -2.97
C ASP A 53 4.83 -12.91 -4.38
N GLN A 54 3.83 -13.77 -4.59
CA GLN A 54 3.59 -14.46 -5.86
C GLN A 54 2.46 -13.85 -6.69
N CYS A 55 1.92 -12.67 -6.31
CA CYS A 55 0.83 -12.07 -7.08
C CYS A 55 1.32 -11.72 -8.50
N PRO A 56 0.76 -12.33 -9.57
CA PRO A 56 1.17 -12.08 -10.96
C PRO A 56 1.04 -10.60 -11.39
N GLN A 57 0.34 -9.79 -10.59
CA GLN A 57 0.06 -8.40 -10.85
C GLN A 57 0.86 -7.42 -9.97
N PHE A 58 2.10 -7.77 -9.63
CA PHE A 58 3.08 -6.89 -8.94
C PHE A 58 3.13 -5.48 -9.54
N HIS A 59 3.03 -5.38 -10.87
CA HIS A 59 3.01 -4.12 -11.60
C HIS A 59 1.85 -3.18 -11.18
N ARG A 60 0.71 -3.71 -10.71
CA ARG A 60 -0.46 -2.91 -10.30
C ARG A 60 -0.19 -2.14 -9.01
N TYR A 61 0.58 -2.73 -8.10
CA TYR A 61 0.98 -2.07 -6.85
C TYR A 61 1.98 -0.94 -7.11
N HIS A 62 2.92 -1.15 -8.03
CA HIS A 62 3.82 -0.08 -8.48
C HIS A 62 3.09 1.05 -9.19
N ARG A 63 2.11 0.73 -10.05
CA ARG A 63 1.38 1.72 -10.85
C ARG A 63 0.70 2.80 -10.00
N ALA A 64 0.21 2.46 -8.80
CA ALA A 64 -0.36 3.43 -7.87
C ALA A 64 0.68 4.48 -7.42
N LEU A 65 1.91 4.04 -7.15
CA LEU A 65 3.01 4.92 -6.76
C LEU A 65 3.59 5.65 -7.98
N SER A 66 3.71 4.99 -9.13
CA SER A 66 4.24 5.58 -10.36
C SER A 66 3.34 6.67 -10.94
N HIS A 67 2.03 6.63 -10.70
CA HIS A 67 1.11 7.70 -11.10
C HIS A 67 1.06 8.87 -10.12
N ALA A 68 1.60 8.71 -8.91
CA ALA A 68 1.64 9.81 -7.95
C ALA A 68 2.70 10.84 -8.39
N ARG A 69 2.32 12.13 -8.36
CA ARG A 69 3.29 13.22 -8.44
C ARG A 69 3.97 13.35 -7.09
N TRP A 70 5.17 12.79 -6.96
CA TRP A 70 5.99 12.94 -5.76
C TRP A 70 6.61 14.33 -5.74
N SER A 71 6.39 15.06 -4.63
CA SER A 71 7.21 16.21 -4.30
C SER A 71 8.49 15.69 -3.65
N GLY A 72 9.65 16.02 -4.22
CA GLY A 72 10.96 15.69 -3.66
C GLY A 72 11.46 16.73 -2.65
N LEU A 73 10.61 17.68 -2.28
CA LEU A 73 10.87 18.78 -1.33
C LEU A 73 10.43 18.38 0.07
#